data_AF-Q07N74-F1
#
_entry.id   AF-Q07N74-F1
#
_cell.length_a   1.000
_cell.length_b   1.000
_cell.length_c   1.000
_cell.angle_alpha   90.00
_cell.angle_beta   90.00
_cell.angle_gamma   90.00
#
_symmetry.space_group_name_H-M   'P 1'
#
loop_
_entity.id
_entity.type
_entity.pdbx_description
1 polymer ?
#
loop_
_entity_poly.entity_id
_entity_poly.type
_entity_poly.pdbx_seq_one_letter_code
_entity_poly.pdbx_strand_id
1 'polypeptide(L)'
;MSRQLKLKSLRCSVSVLALSVAAVIGSSAVQPAAAQKTGVNGIYGGGSSLVSLAMRQVMDCYKGTTLTGDGYSFDAAFTIAPPTPGKLPITTCTISSSVTGLYAAVGSGNGFRGFISNDPHQFNVAGTATPATPPPFIDSASLDTNFNTYPYPRIDFGASDSPLPNVVSPATLTTQAFTFTPATDWFVGTTSTTVTTAAAGNATYQSASWGEPLQLPLIEAPVAIALNVKGMTINSGATPSGSPTTLDAGGAIQLTTAQLCAIFAGAVRDWGTSGTSTPDSSTPIAWRDTAGNLSPTQQLFQDANVGNGVSTAAPYASGSLPITVVFRSDGSGTSYIVTNYLKSACTQLDTGTGAGGNRYAMIFNQSNLPSTSFSNLISNINAAFPLENRTANWIGANLSQGVAQAVDNEGNSTGSTKNGRIGYVSSDFTQPYQLATNVPFTPLSASIQNEDQRAANIVLPDPNSGSGNPPTFVPPTPAGADAAYSVLTGSDIPDATSTWAQWNLYNKTYANGTTYAGVDLSGKSKLGIPADVATSGSTAAAYPIVGSAYGAFYSCYNTSRDANRVNHLTGFLSWYYGADTTDMFGNVVLSTPAAILANNGFSALNSTLRANAAAVAATIAAGGSGSSCGSKTGAL
;
A
#
# COMPACT_ATOMS: atom_id res chain seq x y z
N MET A 1 -63.00 -12.54 57.24
CA MET A 1 -62.43 -13.57 58.15
C MET A 1 -61.43 -14.39 57.35
N SER A 2 -60.18 -13.97 57.16
CA SER A 2 -59.04 -13.98 58.08
C SER A 2 -58.83 -15.32 58.80
N ARG A 3 -57.83 -16.08 58.34
CA ARG A 3 -56.85 -16.79 59.19
C ARG A 3 -55.57 -17.05 58.40
N GLN A 4 -54.54 -16.28 58.75
CA GLN A 4 -53.13 -16.55 58.49
C GLN A 4 -52.51 -17.35 59.66
N LEU A 5 -51.22 -17.72 59.45
CA LEU A 5 -50.13 -18.06 60.39
C LEU A 5 -49.94 -19.57 60.67
N LYS A 6 -48.74 -20.17 60.67
CA LYS A 6 -47.35 -19.65 60.59
C LYS A 6 -46.33 -20.79 60.37
N LEU A 7 -45.26 -20.46 59.62
CA LEU A 7 -43.80 -20.70 59.84
C LEU A 7 -43.26 -22.04 60.42
N LYS A 8 -42.29 -22.61 59.67
CA LYS A 8 -40.99 -23.18 60.14
C LYS A 8 -39.95 -22.85 59.05
N SER A 9 -39.12 -21.80 59.15
CA SER A 9 -37.80 -21.66 59.83
C SER A 9 -36.69 -22.60 59.33
N LEU A 10 -35.65 -22.03 58.69
CA LEU A 10 -34.19 -22.23 58.87
C LEU A 10 -33.46 -21.64 57.63
N ARG A 11 -32.89 -20.43 57.75
CA ARG A 11 -31.50 -20.07 58.10
C ARG A 11 -30.55 -19.96 56.88
N CYS A 12 -30.00 -18.76 56.75
CA CYS A 12 -28.73 -18.33 56.17
C CYS A 12 -27.99 -19.27 55.21
N SER A 13 -27.76 -18.80 53.99
CA SER A 13 -26.43 -18.76 53.37
C SER A 13 -26.42 -17.68 52.30
N VAL A 14 -25.71 -16.57 52.58
CA VAL A 14 -25.29 -15.63 51.55
C VAL A 14 -24.12 -16.31 50.85
N SER A 15 -24.39 -17.08 49.82
CA SER A 15 -23.34 -17.60 48.95
C SER A 15 -23.15 -16.63 47.81
N VAL A 16 -22.03 -15.91 47.88
CA VAL A 16 -21.39 -15.21 46.77
C VAL A 16 -21.19 -16.22 45.64
N LEU A 17 -22.10 -16.24 44.66
CA LEU A 17 -21.80 -16.82 43.36
C LEU A 17 -21.24 -15.68 42.50
N ALA A 18 -19.91 -15.53 42.58
CA ALA A 18 -19.16 -14.89 41.53
C ALA A 18 -19.35 -15.73 40.26
N LEU A 19 -20.29 -15.33 39.40
CA LEU A 19 -20.30 -15.75 38.00
C LEU A 19 -19.08 -15.12 37.36
N SER A 20 -17.97 -15.86 37.44
CA SER A 20 -16.83 -15.73 36.58
C SER A 20 -17.34 -15.92 35.15
N VAL A 21 -17.49 -14.81 34.44
CA VAL A 21 -17.57 -14.79 32.97
C VAL A 21 -16.16 -15.11 32.47
N ALA A 22 -15.79 -16.38 32.61
CA ALA A 22 -14.60 -16.97 32.01
C ALA A 22 -14.95 -17.30 30.55
N ALA A 23 -14.27 -16.61 29.64
CA ALA A 23 -13.78 -17.10 28.35
C ALA A 23 -14.40 -18.42 27.83
N VAL A 24 -15.52 -18.35 27.10
CA VAL A 24 -15.93 -19.38 26.14
C VAL A 24 -16.55 -18.73 24.91
N ILE A 25 -15.76 -17.93 24.18
CA ILE A 25 -15.87 -17.75 22.74
C ILE A 25 -14.44 -17.53 22.25
N GLY A 26 -13.90 -18.46 21.46
CA GLY A 26 -12.59 -18.28 20.82
C GLY A 26 -11.65 -19.48 20.83
N SER A 27 -12.04 -20.66 21.29
CA SER A 27 -11.62 -21.85 20.55
C SER A 27 -12.47 -21.84 19.29
N SER A 28 -11.88 -21.42 18.17
CA SER A 28 -12.35 -21.85 16.86
C SER A 28 -12.74 -23.32 16.99
N ALA A 29 -14.01 -23.62 16.76
CA ALA A 29 -14.51 -24.97 16.68
C ALA A 29 -13.46 -25.80 15.95
N VAL A 30 -13.17 -26.99 16.48
CA VAL A 30 -12.50 -28.05 15.73
C VAL A 30 -13.36 -28.25 14.47
N GLN A 31 -13.07 -27.50 13.42
CA GLN A 31 -13.79 -27.58 12.16
C GLN A 31 -13.42 -28.92 11.55
N PRO A 32 -14.41 -29.68 11.04
CA PRO A 32 -14.16 -30.98 10.46
C PRO A 32 -13.11 -30.84 9.37
N ALA A 33 -12.14 -31.75 9.38
CA ALA A 33 -11.14 -31.86 8.35
C ALA A 33 -11.84 -32.00 6.98
N ALA A 34 -11.95 -30.90 6.23
CA ALA A 34 -11.80 -31.02 4.80
C ALA A 34 -10.45 -31.73 4.63
N ALA A 35 -10.48 -32.95 4.11
CA ALA A 35 -9.31 -33.79 3.93
C ALA A 35 -8.32 -33.04 3.04
N GLN A 36 -7.42 -32.29 3.67
CA GLN A 36 -6.31 -31.64 3.02
C GLN A 36 -5.43 -32.78 2.53
N LYS A 37 -5.33 -32.92 1.22
CA LYS A 37 -4.49 -33.91 0.55
C LYS A 37 -3.09 -33.80 1.18
N THR A 38 -2.61 -34.87 1.81
CA THR A 38 -1.24 -34.97 2.32
C THR A 38 -0.28 -34.68 1.16
N GLY A 39 0.56 -33.64 1.27
CA GLY A 39 1.58 -33.30 0.25
C GLY A 39 1.51 -31.90 -0.39
N VAL A 40 0.83 -30.93 0.22
CA VAL A 40 0.75 -29.57 -0.34
C VAL A 40 2.02 -28.77 -0.03
N ASN A 41 2.95 -28.71 -1.00
CA ASN A 41 4.14 -27.85 -0.97
C ASN A 41 3.76 -26.42 -1.41
N GLY A 42 3.42 -25.55 -0.47
CA GLY A 42 3.02 -24.19 -0.83
C GLY A 42 3.27 -23.12 0.22
N ILE A 43 3.31 -21.87 -0.25
CA ILE A 43 3.34 -20.66 0.56
C ILE A 43 2.10 -19.84 0.20
N TYR A 44 1.25 -19.58 1.18
CA TYR A 44 -0.03 -18.89 1.00
C TYR A 44 -0.03 -17.54 1.71
N GLY A 45 -0.07 -16.47 0.94
CA GLY A 45 -0.17 -15.12 1.47
C GLY A 45 -1.25 -14.30 0.80
N GLY A 46 -1.52 -13.13 1.35
CA GLY A 46 -2.45 -12.20 0.73
C GLY A 46 -2.72 -10.97 1.57
N GLY A 47 -3.32 -9.97 0.93
CA GLY A 47 -3.67 -8.70 1.54
C GLY A 47 -3.42 -7.54 0.60
N SER A 48 -2.36 -6.78 0.86
CA SER A 48 -1.97 -5.60 0.09
C SER A 48 -2.15 -5.78 -1.43
N SER A 49 -2.97 -4.94 -2.04
CA SER A 49 -3.04 -4.82 -3.49
C SER A 49 -1.94 -3.92 -4.07
N LEU A 50 -1.12 -3.28 -3.22
CA LEU A 50 0.00 -2.46 -3.65
C LEU A 50 1.09 -3.34 -4.27
N VAL A 51 1.49 -4.42 -3.60
CA VAL A 51 2.58 -5.30 -4.09
C VAL A 51 2.10 -6.48 -4.93
N SER A 52 0.84 -6.49 -5.31
CA SER A 52 0.21 -7.72 -5.77
C SER A 52 0.81 -8.28 -7.07
N LEU A 53 1.14 -7.44 -8.05
CA LEU A 53 1.72 -7.91 -9.32
C LEU A 53 3.17 -8.37 -9.12
N ALA A 54 3.97 -7.54 -8.43
CA ALA A 54 5.37 -7.87 -8.15
C ALA A 54 5.53 -9.11 -7.26
N MET A 55 4.77 -9.23 -6.17
CA MET A 55 4.83 -10.39 -5.27
C MET A 55 4.43 -11.67 -6.01
N ARG A 56 3.51 -11.57 -6.97
CA ARG A 56 3.15 -12.72 -7.79
C ARG A 56 4.32 -13.17 -8.66
N GLN A 57 4.93 -12.24 -9.39
CA GLN A 57 6.11 -12.52 -10.21
C GLN A 57 7.29 -13.08 -9.41
N VAL A 58 7.51 -12.55 -8.19
CA VAL A 58 8.51 -13.07 -7.24
C VAL A 58 8.23 -14.54 -6.90
N MET A 59 6.97 -14.90 -6.62
CA MET A 59 6.59 -16.28 -6.31
C MET A 59 6.72 -17.22 -7.53
N ASP A 60 6.34 -16.77 -8.72
CA ASP A 60 6.50 -17.53 -9.98
C ASP A 60 7.98 -17.75 -10.30
N CYS A 61 8.81 -16.72 -10.05
CA CYS A 61 10.25 -16.81 -10.20
C CYS A 61 10.89 -17.79 -9.22
N TYR A 62 10.45 -17.78 -7.96
CA TYR A 62 10.94 -18.72 -6.94
C TYR A 62 10.65 -20.17 -7.33
N LYS A 63 9.44 -20.42 -7.86
CA LYS A 63 9.03 -21.74 -8.38
C LYS A 63 9.77 -22.12 -9.68
N GLY A 64 10.07 -21.14 -10.53
CA GLY A 64 10.56 -21.35 -11.89
C GLY A 64 9.47 -21.76 -12.88
N THR A 65 8.19 -21.47 -12.57
CA THR A 65 7.07 -21.60 -13.50
C THR A 65 6.02 -20.53 -13.19
N THR A 66 5.34 -20.01 -14.20
CA THR A 66 4.18 -19.12 -14.06
C THR A 66 2.90 -19.93 -13.89
N LEU A 67 1.82 -19.29 -13.44
CA LEU A 67 0.50 -19.90 -13.60
C LEU A 67 0.03 -19.71 -15.04
N THR A 68 -0.87 -20.60 -15.45
CA THR A 68 -1.46 -20.46 -16.78
C THR A 68 -2.42 -19.27 -16.79
N GLY A 69 -2.18 -18.30 -17.67
CA GLY A 69 -3.09 -17.17 -17.89
C GLY A 69 -2.99 -16.02 -16.88
N ASP A 70 -1.94 -15.97 -16.06
CA ASP A 70 -1.65 -14.83 -15.16
C ASP A 70 -1.05 -13.61 -15.87
N GLY A 71 -0.69 -13.75 -17.14
CA GLY A 71 -0.11 -12.69 -17.96
C GLY A 71 1.41 -12.55 -17.80
N TYR A 72 2.07 -13.48 -17.10
CA TYR A 72 3.51 -13.48 -16.89
C TYR A 72 4.21 -14.52 -17.76
N SER A 73 5.45 -14.23 -18.15
CA SER A 73 6.24 -15.14 -18.98
C SER A 73 7.73 -14.99 -18.72
N PHE A 74 8.45 -16.12 -18.70
CA PHE A 74 9.91 -16.11 -18.74
C PHE A 74 10.37 -15.64 -20.12
N ASP A 75 11.22 -14.62 -20.14
CA ASP A 75 11.63 -13.97 -21.38
C ASP A 75 13.09 -13.49 -21.31
N ALA A 76 13.83 -13.66 -22.40
CA ALA A 76 15.20 -13.17 -22.53
C ALA A 76 15.25 -11.64 -22.65
N ALA A 77 14.14 -11.02 -23.03
CA ALA A 77 13.98 -9.57 -23.10
C ALA A 77 13.71 -8.93 -21.73
N PHE A 78 13.77 -9.66 -20.62
CA PHE A 78 13.63 -9.08 -19.29
C PHE A 78 14.70 -8.00 -19.03
N THR A 79 14.28 -6.75 -18.85
CA THR A 79 15.16 -5.63 -18.50
C THR A 79 14.53 -4.74 -17.43
N ILE A 80 15.38 -4.12 -16.59
CA ILE A 80 14.95 -3.13 -15.58
C ILE A 80 14.98 -1.69 -16.12
N ALA A 81 15.71 -1.44 -17.21
CA ALA A 81 15.86 -0.12 -17.85
C ALA A 81 16.00 -0.27 -19.38
N PRO A 82 14.96 0.08 -20.18
CA PRO A 82 13.59 0.36 -19.73
C PRO A 82 12.98 -0.87 -19.04
N PRO A 83 12.05 -0.70 -18.09
CA PRO A 83 11.37 -1.83 -17.48
C PRO A 83 10.54 -2.58 -18.53
N THR A 84 10.53 -3.90 -18.45
CA THR A 84 9.65 -4.81 -19.21
C THR A 84 8.71 -5.55 -18.26
N PRO A 85 7.65 -4.88 -17.74
CA PRO A 85 6.74 -5.48 -16.76
C PRO A 85 6.09 -6.74 -17.30
N GLY A 86 5.61 -7.59 -16.42
CA GLY A 86 4.99 -8.85 -16.84
C GLY A 86 5.97 -9.92 -17.35
N LYS A 87 7.28 -9.63 -17.39
CA LYS A 87 8.31 -10.59 -17.78
C LYS A 87 9.11 -11.07 -16.57
N LEU A 88 9.63 -12.29 -16.65
CA LEU A 88 10.51 -12.91 -15.66
C LEU A 88 11.86 -13.27 -16.31
N PRO A 89 12.99 -13.15 -15.60
CA PRO A 89 14.29 -13.54 -16.13
C PRO A 89 14.41 -15.06 -16.28
N ILE A 90 14.78 -15.54 -17.48
CA ILE A 90 14.93 -16.98 -17.78
C ILE A 90 16.02 -17.65 -16.95
N THR A 91 17.17 -16.98 -16.76
CA THR A 91 18.39 -17.65 -16.28
C THR A 91 18.51 -17.70 -14.75
N THR A 92 17.75 -16.89 -14.02
CA THR A 92 17.90 -16.75 -12.57
C THR A 92 16.65 -17.16 -11.79
N CYS A 93 15.51 -17.33 -12.46
CA CYS A 93 14.29 -17.81 -11.85
C CYS A 93 14.17 -19.33 -11.92
N THR A 94 14.93 -20.04 -11.10
CA THR A 94 14.74 -21.49 -10.87
C THR A 94 15.36 -21.89 -9.53
N ILE A 95 14.82 -21.35 -8.43
CA ILE A 95 15.39 -21.59 -7.09
C ILE A 95 14.80 -22.84 -6.44
N SER A 96 13.49 -23.05 -6.57
CA SER A 96 12.81 -24.23 -6.01
C SER A 96 11.69 -24.72 -6.90
N SER A 97 11.90 -25.84 -7.60
CA SER A 97 10.86 -26.42 -8.46
C SER A 97 9.72 -27.11 -7.70
N SER A 98 9.80 -27.22 -6.37
CA SER A 98 8.84 -27.95 -5.55
C SER A 98 7.90 -27.07 -4.73
N VAL A 99 8.16 -25.76 -4.61
CA VAL A 99 7.39 -24.85 -3.73
C VAL A 99 6.62 -23.85 -4.58
N THR A 100 5.29 -23.93 -4.51
CA THR A 100 4.41 -22.96 -5.21
C THR A 100 3.95 -21.88 -4.24
N GLY A 101 4.15 -20.61 -4.62
CA GLY A 101 3.59 -19.47 -3.90
C GLY A 101 2.28 -18.98 -4.51
N LEU A 102 1.31 -18.62 -3.67
CA LEU A 102 0.10 -17.89 -4.06
C LEU A 102 -0.06 -16.62 -3.23
N TYR A 103 -0.50 -15.55 -3.90
CA TYR A 103 -0.75 -14.26 -3.29
C TYR A 103 -2.15 -13.76 -3.64
N ALA A 104 -3.01 -13.57 -2.64
CA ALA A 104 -4.36 -13.02 -2.83
C ALA A 104 -4.37 -11.49 -2.67
N ALA A 105 -4.70 -10.74 -3.71
CA ALA A 105 -4.84 -9.28 -3.67
C ALA A 105 -6.23 -8.85 -3.19
N VAL A 106 -6.38 -8.63 -1.88
CA VAL A 106 -7.69 -8.52 -1.21
C VAL A 106 -7.83 -7.26 -0.36
N GLY A 107 -6.82 -6.39 -0.38
CA GLY A 107 -6.72 -5.19 0.44
C GLY A 107 -6.04 -5.47 1.78
N SER A 108 -5.29 -4.48 2.24
CA SER A 108 -4.42 -4.54 3.41
C SER A 108 -5.20 -4.86 4.70
N GLY A 109 -6.42 -4.32 4.82
CA GLY A 109 -7.33 -4.63 5.92
C GLY A 109 -7.77 -6.09 5.99
N ASN A 110 -7.94 -6.77 4.85
CA ASN A 110 -8.30 -8.19 4.80
C ASN A 110 -7.08 -9.10 4.99
N GLY A 111 -5.91 -8.71 4.47
CA GLY A 111 -4.65 -9.41 4.70
C GLY A 111 -4.33 -9.57 6.18
N PHE A 112 -4.36 -8.48 6.93
CA PHE A 112 -4.13 -8.51 8.37
C PHE A 112 -5.26 -9.15 9.16
N ARG A 113 -6.50 -9.06 8.69
CA ARG A 113 -7.63 -9.78 9.29
C ARG A 113 -7.41 -11.30 9.21
N GLY A 114 -7.01 -11.81 8.05
CA GLY A 114 -6.67 -13.23 7.87
C GLY A 114 -5.49 -13.65 8.74
N PHE A 115 -4.42 -12.86 8.79
CA PHE A 115 -3.28 -13.12 9.67
C PHE A 115 -3.68 -13.17 11.17
N ILE A 116 -4.41 -12.16 11.66
CA ILE A 116 -4.75 -12.06 13.08
C ILE A 116 -5.72 -13.16 13.53
N SER A 117 -6.63 -13.56 12.64
CA SER A 117 -7.58 -14.65 12.91
C SER A 117 -7.02 -16.04 12.57
N ASN A 118 -5.89 -16.12 11.85
CA ASN A 118 -5.36 -17.36 11.27
C ASN A 118 -6.42 -18.10 10.45
N ASP A 119 -7.10 -17.37 9.57
CA ASP A 119 -8.24 -17.85 8.82
C ASP A 119 -8.21 -17.41 7.34
N PRO A 120 -7.92 -18.34 6.39
CA PRO A 120 -7.80 -18.05 4.96
C PRO A 120 -9.09 -17.51 4.32
N HIS A 121 -10.24 -17.74 4.92
CA HIS A 121 -11.51 -17.22 4.39
C HIS A 121 -11.63 -15.70 4.54
N GLN A 122 -10.86 -15.08 5.44
CA GLN A 122 -10.84 -13.62 5.64
C GLN A 122 -10.16 -12.87 4.48
N PHE A 123 -9.57 -13.60 3.53
CA PHE A 123 -9.16 -13.03 2.25
C PHE A 123 -10.36 -12.81 1.30
N ASN A 124 -11.59 -13.11 1.73
CA ASN A 124 -12.79 -12.79 0.96
C ASN A 124 -13.29 -11.34 1.19
N VAL A 125 -13.80 -10.69 0.15
CA VAL A 125 -14.45 -9.37 0.22
C VAL A 125 -15.97 -9.58 0.17
N ALA A 126 -16.66 -9.42 1.29
CA ALA A 126 -18.12 -9.60 1.32
C ALA A 126 -18.83 -8.65 0.32
N GLY A 127 -19.77 -9.18 -0.47
CA GLY A 127 -20.71 -8.39 -1.28
C GLY A 127 -20.15 -7.72 -2.54
N THR A 128 -18.92 -8.01 -2.95
CA THR A 128 -18.35 -7.57 -4.24
C THR A 128 -17.69 -8.74 -4.95
N ALA A 129 -17.41 -8.58 -6.24
CA ALA A 129 -16.81 -9.59 -7.12
C ALA A 129 -15.57 -10.26 -6.51
N THR A 130 -15.21 -11.41 -7.08
CA THR A 130 -13.99 -12.20 -6.82
C THR A 130 -12.78 -11.31 -6.43
N PRO A 131 -11.85 -11.79 -5.57
CA PRO A 131 -10.57 -11.13 -5.34
C PRO A 131 -9.95 -10.61 -6.66
N ALA A 132 -9.32 -9.43 -6.64
CA ALA A 132 -8.90 -8.75 -7.87
C ALA A 132 -8.10 -9.69 -8.78
N THR A 133 -8.44 -9.66 -10.07
CA THR A 133 -7.74 -10.37 -11.13
C THR A 133 -7.08 -9.29 -12.00
N PRO A 134 -5.74 -9.13 -12.05
CA PRO A 134 -4.64 -9.96 -11.50
C PRO A 134 -4.00 -9.45 -10.18
N PRO A 135 -3.19 -10.30 -9.49
CA PRO A 135 -2.83 -11.67 -9.88
C PRO A 135 -3.94 -12.70 -9.59
N PRO A 136 -4.04 -13.76 -10.39
CA PRO A 136 -4.97 -14.85 -10.10
C PRO A 136 -4.60 -15.52 -8.77
N PHE A 137 -5.61 -15.69 -7.92
CA PHE A 137 -5.52 -16.29 -6.59
C PHE A 137 -5.82 -17.81 -6.62
N ILE A 138 -6.18 -18.36 -7.77
CA ILE A 138 -6.29 -19.81 -8.02
C ILE A 138 -5.60 -20.12 -9.35
N ASP A 139 -5.07 -21.33 -9.49
CA ASP A 139 -4.57 -21.82 -10.77
C ASP A 139 -5.50 -22.92 -11.30
N SER A 140 -6.57 -22.50 -11.99
CA SER A 140 -7.59 -23.41 -12.51
C SER A 140 -7.17 -24.14 -13.80
N ALA A 141 -6.11 -23.68 -14.46
CA ALA A 141 -5.63 -24.21 -15.74
C ALA A 141 -4.34 -25.03 -15.61
N SER A 142 -3.67 -24.98 -14.45
CA SER A 142 -2.54 -25.83 -14.14
C SER A 142 -2.92 -27.26 -13.77
N LEU A 143 -2.04 -28.19 -14.14
CA LEU A 143 -2.08 -29.58 -13.71
C LEU A 143 -1.71 -29.73 -12.20
N ASP A 144 -1.34 -28.63 -11.53
CA ASP A 144 -1.04 -28.59 -10.10
C ASP A 144 -2.34 -28.65 -9.27
N THR A 145 -2.83 -29.87 -9.05
CA THR A 145 -4.05 -30.17 -8.28
C THR A 145 -4.02 -29.70 -6.82
N ASN A 146 -2.92 -29.06 -6.37
CA ASN A 146 -2.77 -28.53 -5.02
C ASN A 146 -3.33 -27.10 -4.86
N PHE A 147 -3.67 -26.40 -5.96
CA PHE A 147 -4.00 -24.96 -5.96
C PHE A 147 -5.30 -24.59 -6.69
N ASN A 148 -6.17 -25.58 -6.94
CA ASN A 148 -7.44 -25.38 -7.64
C ASN A 148 -8.63 -25.08 -6.71
N THR A 149 -8.42 -25.03 -5.39
CA THR A 149 -9.48 -24.78 -4.39
C THR A 149 -9.23 -23.48 -3.63
N TYR A 150 -10.27 -22.64 -3.51
CA TYR A 150 -10.32 -21.49 -2.61
C TYR A 150 -11.44 -21.69 -1.58
N PRO A 151 -11.29 -21.24 -0.31
CA PRO A 151 -10.15 -20.52 0.26
C PRO A 151 -8.88 -21.36 0.34
N TYR A 152 -7.73 -20.69 0.52
CA TYR A 152 -6.45 -21.39 0.68
C TYR A 152 -6.52 -22.41 1.82
N PRO A 153 -5.74 -23.50 1.77
CA PRO A 153 -5.75 -24.52 2.83
C PRO A 153 -5.31 -23.97 4.20
N ARG A 154 -4.51 -22.89 4.19
CA ARG A 154 -3.96 -22.20 5.36
C ARG A 154 -3.49 -20.79 4.98
N ILE A 155 -3.09 -19.99 5.97
CA ILE A 155 -2.37 -18.73 5.76
C ILE A 155 -0.95 -18.89 6.30
N ASP A 156 0.04 -18.55 5.49
CA ASP A 156 1.43 -18.44 5.93
C ASP A 156 1.79 -17.00 6.30
N PHE A 157 1.22 -15.99 5.62
CA PHE A 157 1.39 -14.59 6.01
C PHE A 157 0.25 -13.70 5.54
N GLY A 158 0.03 -12.60 6.28
CA GLY A 158 -0.83 -11.50 5.82
C GLY A 158 0.01 -10.32 5.34
N ALA A 159 -0.41 -9.62 4.30
CA ALA A 159 0.29 -8.47 3.76
C ALA A 159 -0.52 -7.18 3.93
N SER A 160 0.12 -6.07 4.28
CA SER A 160 -0.55 -4.77 4.42
C SER A 160 0.41 -3.60 4.35
N ASP A 161 0.03 -2.52 3.70
CA ASP A 161 0.85 -1.30 3.60
C ASP A 161 0.67 -0.33 4.77
N SER A 162 -0.25 -0.66 5.68
CA SER A 162 -0.30 -0.08 7.03
C SER A 162 0.37 -1.04 8.02
N PRO A 163 1.01 -0.50 9.07
CA PRO A 163 1.65 -1.33 10.09
C PRO A 163 0.60 -2.11 10.89
N LEU A 164 1.03 -3.22 11.48
CA LEU A 164 0.21 -4.06 12.34
C LEU A 164 -0.28 -3.20 13.51
N PRO A 165 -1.60 -3.18 13.79
CA PRO A 165 -2.14 -2.44 14.93
C PRO A 165 -1.51 -2.90 16.24
N ASN A 166 -1.40 -1.99 17.22
CA ASN A 166 -0.69 -2.27 18.46
C ASN A 166 -1.34 -3.43 19.24
N VAL A 167 -0.74 -4.63 19.22
CA VAL A 167 -1.27 -5.87 19.84
C VAL A 167 -0.97 -5.99 21.34
N VAL A 168 -0.38 -4.97 21.99
CA VAL A 168 0.16 -5.04 23.37
C VAL A 168 -0.86 -4.70 24.49
N SER A 169 -2.14 -4.78 24.18
CA SER A 169 -3.31 -4.74 25.07
C SER A 169 -4.45 -5.35 24.23
N PRO A 170 -5.56 -5.94 24.73
CA PRO A 170 -6.52 -6.63 23.85
C PRO A 170 -7.26 -5.60 22.98
N ALA A 171 -6.58 -5.09 21.97
CA ALA A 171 -7.09 -4.31 20.89
C ALA A 171 -7.83 -5.32 20.02
N THR A 172 -9.09 -5.50 20.37
CA THR A 172 -10.11 -6.07 19.53
C THR A 172 -9.99 -5.46 18.14
N LEU A 173 -9.47 -6.22 17.17
CA LEU A 173 -9.68 -5.91 15.78
C LEU A 173 -11.04 -6.49 15.44
N THR A 174 -11.99 -5.64 15.05
CA THR A 174 -13.29 -6.06 14.56
C THR A 174 -13.08 -7.00 13.38
N THR A 175 -13.20 -8.31 13.61
CA THR A 175 -13.35 -9.32 12.57
C THR A 175 -14.77 -9.30 12.01
N GLN A 176 -14.96 -9.92 10.86
CA GLN A 176 -16.30 -10.29 10.44
C GLN A 176 -16.41 -11.79 10.69
N ALA A 177 -17.43 -12.21 11.43
CA ALA A 177 -17.78 -13.62 11.48
C ALA A 177 -18.36 -13.97 10.10
N PHE A 178 -17.79 -14.97 9.45
CA PHE A 178 -18.36 -15.54 8.23
C PHE A 178 -18.69 -17.00 8.52
N THR A 179 -19.76 -17.47 7.89
CA THR A 179 -20.08 -18.90 7.83
C THR A 179 -20.00 -19.30 6.37
N PHE A 180 -19.13 -20.23 6.04
CA PHE A 180 -18.97 -20.75 4.69
C PHE A 180 -19.65 -22.12 4.59
N THR A 181 -20.63 -22.25 3.68
CA THR A 181 -21.25 -23.55 3.35
C THR A 181 -21.14 -23.73 1.84
N PRO A 182 -20.15 -24.51 1.33
CA PRO A 182 -20.02 -24.73 -0.10
C PRO A 182 -21.13 -25.68 -0.58
N ALA A 183 -21.79 -25.34 -1.69
CA ALA A 183 -22.65 -26.28 -2.40
C ALA A 183 -22.00 -26.86 -3.66
N THR A 184 -21.00 -26.20 -4.27
CA THR A 184 -20.19 -26.67 -5.42
C THR A 184 -19.05 -25.68 -5.75
N ASP A 185 -18.09 -26.11 -6.59
CA ASP A 185 -16.97 -25.31 -7.12
C ASP A 185 -17.44 -23.97 -7.75
N TRP A 186 -16.82 -22.88 -7.34
CA TRP A 186 -17.17 -21.48 -7.69
C TRP A 186 -16.97 -21.12 -9.17
N PHE A 187 -16.48 -22.06 -10.00
CA PHE A 187 -16.00 -21.77 -11.35
C PHE A 187 -17.07 -21.89 -12.45
N VAL A 188 -18.28 -22.38 -12.15
CA VAL A 188 -19.31 -22.46 -13.19
C VAL A 188 -20.24 -21.26 -13.08
N GLY A 189 -20.27 -20.47 -14.16
CA GLY A 189 -21.08 -19.27 -14.30
C GLY A 189 -22.51 -19.45 -13.77
N THR A 190 -23.05 -18.35 -13.26
CA THR A 190 -24.45 -18.17 -12.86
C THR A 190 -24.94 -19.07 -11.73
N THR A 191 -24.43 -18.88 -10.50
CA THR A 191 -25.29 -18.92 -9.30
C THR A 191 -24.67 -18.11 -8.16
N SER A 192 -25.48 -17.21 -7.58
CA SER A 192 -25.17 -16.47 -6.36
C SER A 192 -24.93 -17.43 -5.20
N THR A 193 -23.68 -17.57 -4.75
CA THR A 193 -23.36 -18.13 -3.45
C THR A 193 -23.76 -17.14 -2.36
N THR A 194 -24.70 -17.52 -1.50
CA THR A 194 -25.08 -16.70 -0.34
C THR A 194 -23.96 -16.75 0.70
N VAL A 195 -23.04 -15.79 0.63
CA VAL A 195 -22.13 -15.48 1.75
C VAL A 195 -22.92 -14.65 2.74
N THR A 196 -23.46 -15.27 3.80
CA THR A 196 -24.00 -14.53 4.93
C THR A 196 -22.85 -14.04 5.79
N THR A 197 -22.58 -12.73 5.75
CA THR A 197 -21.82 -12.05 6.80
C THR A 197 -22.62 -12.15 8.09
N ALA A 198 -22.14 -12.89 9.08
CA ALA A 198 -22.64 -12.73 10.44
C ALA A 198 -22.06 -11.41 11.01
N ALA A 199 -22.66 -10.92 12.11
CA ALA A 199 -22.26 -9.67 12.75
C ALA A 199 -20.73 -9.61 12.97
N ALA A 200 -20.17 -8.41 12.88
CA ALA A 200 -18.74 -8.17 13.15
C ALA A 200 -18.35 -8.79 14.51
N GLY A 201 -17.47 -9.79 14.48
CA GLY A 201 -16.82 -10.32 15.68
C GLY A 201 -15.58 -9.50 16.00
N ASN A 202 -14.85 -9.81 17.07
CA ASN A 202 -13.49 -9.32 17.25
C ASN A 202 -12.55 -10.52 17.13
N ALA A 203 -11.46 -10.45 16.36
CA ALA A 203 -10.36 -11.41 16.50
C ALA A 203 -9.19 -10.75 17.18
N THR A 204 -8.57 -11.56 18.02
CA THR A 204 -7.41 -11.23 18.79
C THR A 204 -6.32 -12.19 18.40
N TYR A 205 -5.16 -11.65 18.06
CA TYR A 205 -3.99 -12.45 17.73
C TYR A 205 -3.60 -13.35 18.93
N GLN A 206 -3.40 -14.64 18.68
CA GLN A 206 -3.19 -15.64 19.72
C GLN A 206 -1.69 -15.93 19.93
N SER A 207 -0.93 -15.01 20.53
CA SER A 207 0.52 -15.19 20.72
C SER A 207 0.88 -16.40 21.60
N ALA A 208 -0.01 -16.80 22.51
CA ALA A 208 0.12 -18.03 23.28
C ALA A 208 0.08 -19.30 22.42
N SER A 209 -0.58 -19.25 21.27
CA SER A 209 -0.72 -20.38 20.35
C SER A 209 0.31 -20.35 19.22
N TRP A 210 0.59 -19.17 18.65
CA TRP A 210 1.38 -19.04 17.42
C TRP A 210 2.66 -18.21 17.58
N GLY A 211 3.00 -17.86 18.82
CA GLY A 211 4.16 -17.04 19.16
C GLY A 211 3.92 -15.55 18.87
N GLU A 212 4.86 -14.71 19.27
CA GLU A 212 4.78 -13.26 18.97
C GLU A 212 4.71 -13.04 17.45
N PRO A 213 3.93 -12.06 16.97
CA PRO A 213 3.89 -11.77 15.55
C PRO A 213 5.25 -11.20 15.11
N LEU A 214 5.58 -11.44 13.85
CA LEU A 214 6.69 -10.80 13.16
C LEU A 214 6.11 -9.87 12.11
N GLN A 215 6.70 -8.69 11.96
CA GLN A 215 6.34 -7.74 10.90
C GLN A 215 7.61 -7.35 10.17
N LEU A 216 7.65 -7.57 8.86
CA LEU A 216 8.80 -7.24 8.02
C LEU A 216 8.34 -6.41 6.82
N PRO A 217 9.00 -5.29 6.51
CA PRO A 217 8.77 -4.60 5.25
C PRO A 217 9.14 -5.55 4.12
N LEU A 218 8.36 -5.57 3.05
CA LEU A 218 8.60 -6.41 1.88
C LEU A 218 9.41 -5.64 0.84
N ILE A 219 9.14 -4.35 0.66
CA ILE A 219 9.69 -3.53 -0.41
C ILE A 219 9.77 -2.06 0.01
N GLU A 220 10.46 -1.27 -0.80
CA GLU A 220 10.38 0.20 -0.78
C GLU A 220 9.45 0.62 -1.91
N ALA A 221 8.29 1.16 -1.56
CA ALA A 221 7.19 1.40 -2.46
C ALA A 221 6.95 2.90 -2.69
N PRO A 222 7.14 3.42 -3.92
CA PRO A 222 6.56 4.69 -4.30
C PRO A 222 5.06 4.51 -4.57
N VAL A 223 4.23 5.42 -4.06
CA VAL A 223 2.82 5.50 -4.41
C VAL A 223 2.63 6.58 -5.47
N ALA A 224 2.36 6.14 -6.69
CA ALA A 224 2.17 7.02 -7.82
C ALA A 224 0.90 7.85 -7.69
N ILE A 225 0.98 9.12 -8.07
CA ILE A 225 -0.18 9.97 -8.33
C ILE A 225 -0.60 9.72 -9.78
N ALA A 226 -1.59 8.85 -9.96
CA ALA A 226 -2.09 8.42 -11.25
C ALA A 226 -3.02 9.48 -11.87
N LEU A 227 -2.93 9.65 -13.18
CA LEU A 227 -3.63 10.69 -13.92
C LEU A 227 -4.17 10.19 -15.26
N ASN A 228 -5.38 10.66 -15.58
CA ASN A 228 -5.85 10.75 -16.95
C ASN A 228 -5.47 12.11 -17.53
N VAL A 229 -4.43 12.15 -18.35
CA VAL A 229 -3.90 13.40 -18.92
C VAL A 229 -4.65 13.90 -20.15
N LYS A 230 -5.74 13.24 -20.54
CA LYS A 230 -6.50 13.63 -21.72
C LYS A 230 -7.19 14.98 -21.53
N GLY A 231 -6.97 15.89 -22.48
CA GLY A 231 -7.43 17.27 -22.37
C GLY A 231 -6.53 18.14 -21.48
N MET A 232 -5.44 17.59 -20.93
CA MET A 232 -4.44 18.34 -20.20
C MET A 232 -3.28 18.78 -21.10
N THR A 233 -2.69 19.91 -20.76
CA THR A 233 -1.40 20.37 -21.27
C THR A 233 -0.29 19.65 -20.50
N ILE A 234 0.41 18.74 -21.17
CA ILE A 234 1.53 17.97 -20.62
C ILE A 234 2.75 18.90 -20.50
N ASN A 235 3.25 19.10 -19.28
CA ASN A 235 4.37 19.99 -18.95
C ASN A 235 5.68 19.25 -18.61
N SER A 236 5.74 17.98 -18.99
CA SER A 236 6.90 17.11 -18.80
C SER A 236 7.43 16.60 -20.13
N GLY A 237 8.74 16.42 -20.23
CA GLY A 237 9.39 15.85 -21.42
C GLY A 237 8.83 14.50 -21.90
N ALA A 238 8.05 13.81 -21.06
CA ALA A 238 7.32 12.59 -21.41
C ALA A 238 6.31 12.86 -22.54
N THR A 239 6.68 12.49 -23.77
CA THR A 239 5.71 12.45 -24.87
C THR A 239 4.76 11.28 -24.64
N PRO A 240 3.43 11.48 -24.64
CA PRO A 240 2.46 10.40 -24.78
C PRO A 240 2.48 9.92 -26.23
N SER A 241 3.65 9.51 -26.74
CA SER A 241 3.67 8.83 -28.02
C SER A 241 2.99 7.49 -27.79
N GLY A 242 2.00 7.14 -28.62
CA GLY A 242 1.32 5.84 -28.59
C GLY A 242 2.24 4.64 -28.90
N SER A 243 3.54 4.78 -28.65
CA SER A 243 4.59 3.78 -28.79
C SER A 243 5.28 3.60 -27.43
N PRO A 244 5.31 2.38 -26.86
CA PRO A 244 5.89 2.07 -25.55
C PRO A 244 7.44 2.18 -25.49
N THR A 245 8.08 2.80 -26.48
CA THR A 245 9.54 2.70 -26.70
C THR A 245 10.38 3.79 -26.04
N THR A 246 9.77 4.81 -25.43
CA THR A 246 10.47 5.87 -24.66
C THR A 246 9.66 6.31 -23.43
N LEU A 247 9.19 5.35 -22.65
CA LEU A 247 8.36 5.62 -21.48
C LEU A 247 9.21 6.22 -20.36
N ASP A 248 9.23 7.55 -20.25
CA ASP A 248 9.74 8.22 -19.05
C ASP A 248 8.94 7.74 -17.84
N ALA A 249 9.65 7.42 -16.76
CA ALA A 249 9.15 6.64 -15.65
C ALA A 249 8.12 7.38 -14.79
N GLY A 250 6.93 7.68 -15.29
CA GLY A 250 6.09 8.71 -14.70
C GLY A 250 6.67 10.11 -14.95
N GLY A 251 5.82 11.12 -14.80
CA GLY A 251 6.19 12.50 -15.02
C GLY A 251 5.21 13.28 -15.87
N ALA A 252 4.14 12.68 -16.41
CA ALA A 252 3.26 13.30 -17.43
C ALA A 252 2.74 14.70 -17.07
N ILE A 253 2.61 15.01 -15.79
CA ILE A 253 2.65 16.38 -15.30
C ILE A 253 3.57 16.48 -14.07
N GLN A 254 3.99 17.69 -13.75
CA GLN A 254 4.79 18.00 -12.57
C GLN A 254 3.98 18.80 -11.56
N LEU A 255 3.83 18.29 -10.33
CA LEU A 255 3.05 18.93 -9.26
C LEU A 255 3.92 19.30 -8.06
N THR A 256 3.72 20.50 -7.53
CA THR A 256 4.29 20.88 -6.23
C THR A 256 3.52 20.23 -5.08
N THR A 257 4.15 20.15 -3.91
CA THR A 257 3.48 19.76 -2.65
C THR A 257 2.23 20.60 -2.40
N ALA A 258 2.30 21.91 -2.66
CA ALA A 258 1.17 22.82 -2.48
C ALA A 258 -0.02 22.49 -3.39
N GLN A 259 0.22 22.19 -4.67
CA GLN A 259 -0.82 21.78 -5.62
C GLN A 259 -1.47 20.46 -5.18
N LEU A 260 -0.68 19.47 -4.78
CA LEU A 260 -1.20 18.20 -4.26
C LEU A 260 -2.09 18.42 -3.03
N CYS A 261 -1.64 19.21 -2.06
CA CYS A 261 -2.42 19.51 -0.86
C CYS A 261 -3.73 20.23 -1.20
N ALA A 262 -3.72 21.14 -2.18
CA ALA A 262 -4.92 21.85 -2.61
C ALA A 262 -5.93 20.90 -3.31
N ILE A 263 -5.45 19.98 -4.15
CA ILE A 263 -6.30 18.95 -4.79
C ILE A 263 -6.91 18.03 -3.73
N PHE A 264 -6.09 17.46 -2.83
CA PHE A 264 -6.54 16.52 -1.80
C PHE A 264 -7.26 17.19 -0.62
N ALA A 265 -7.35 18.52 -0.58
CA ALA A 265 -8.26 19.28 0.29
C ALA A 265 -9.57 19.69 -0.42
N GLY A 266 -9.71 19.39 -1.71
CA GLY A 266 -10.80 19.85 -2.58
C GLY A 266 -10.88 21.37 -2.73
N ALA A 267 -9.76 22.07 -2.49
CA ALA A 267 -9.63 23.52 -2.61
C ALA A 267 -9.51 23.96 -4.07
N VAL A 268 -8.95 23.11 -4.95
CA VAL A 268 -8.94 23.29 -6.40
C VAL A 268 -9.66 22.11 -7.04
N ARG A 269 -10.58 22.40 -7.97
CA ARG A 269 -11.53 21.42 -8.51
C ARG A 269 -11.60 21.41 -10.04
N ASP A 270 -10.78 22.19 -10.72
CA ASP A 270 -10.68 22.22 -12.19
C ASP A 270 -9.21 22.47 -12.61
N TRP A 271 -8.75 21.74 -13.63
CA TRP A 271 -7.40 21.83 -14.17
C TRP A 271 -7.19 23.07 -15.05
N GLY A 272 -8.27 23.58 -15.65
CA GLY A 272 -8.27 24.75 -16.51
C GLY A 272 -8.88 25.97 -15.83
N THR A 273 -9.19 26.98 -16.61
CA THR A 273 -10.02 28.11 -16.18
C THR A 273 -11.48 27.82 -16.52
N SER A 274 -12.33 27.80 -15.50
CA SER A 274 -13.74 27.40 -15.67
C SER A 274 -14.65 28.57 -16.02
N GLY A 275 -14.26 29.80 -15.65
CA GLY A 275 -15.14 30.98 -15.76
C GLY A 275 -16.40 30.89 -14.88
N THR A 276 -16.47 29.90 -13.99
CA THR A 276 -17.58 29.67 -13.06
C THR A 276 -17.16 30.02 -11.62
N SER A 277 -18.08 29.88 -10.66
CA SER A 277 -17.76 29.99 -9.22
C SER A 277 -16.98 28.78 -8.67
N THR A 278 -16.62 27.80 -9.49
CA THR A 278 -15.85 26.63 -9.08
C THR A 278 -14.37 26.98 -8.98
N PRO A 279 -13.70 26.74 -7.83
CA PRO A 279 -12.26 26.92 -7.69
C PRO A 279 -11.48 26.14 -8.74
N ASP A 280 -10.72 26.86 -9.54
CA ASP A 280 -10.06 26.39 -10.75
C ASP A 280 -8.55 26.71 -10.75
N SER A 281 -7.89 26.65 -11.90
CA SER A 281 -6.44 26.88 -12.01
C SER A 281 -5.97 28.27 -11.55
N SER A 282 -6.89 29.25 -11.46
CA SER A 282 -6.62 30.61 -10.97
C SER A 282 -6.80 30.78 -9.46
N THR A 283 -7.08 29.68 -8.74
CA THR A 283 -7.27 29.71 -7.28
C THR A 283 -5.93 29.95 -6.58
N PRO A 284 -5.83 30.93 -5.66
CA PRO A 284 -4.67 31.09 -4.78
C PRO A 284 -4.52 29.89 -3.85
N ILE A 285 -3.31 29.36 -3.74
CA ILE A 285 -2.97 28.26 -2.85
C ILE A 285 -1.84 28.65 -1.90
N ALA A 286 -1.89 28.12 -0.68
CA ALA A 286 -0.82 28.33 0.30
C ALA A 286 0.43 27.56 -0.12
N TRP A 287 1.58 28.21 -0.03
CA TRP A 287 2.87 27.66 -0.42
C TRP A 287 3.99 28.13 0.51
N ARG A 288 5.15 27.48 0.43
CA ARG A 288 6.35 27.89 1.18
C ARG A 288 7.48 28.26 0.23
N ASP A 289 8.15 29.36 0.53
CA ASP A 289 9.37 29.75 -0.16
C ASP A 289 10.55 28.85 0.22
N THR A 290 11.72 29.10 -0.35
CA THR A 290 12.95 28.32 -0.11
C THR A 290 13.49 28.45 1.32
N ALA A 291 13.25 29.59 1.96
CA ALA A 291 13.58 29.83 3.36
C ALA A 291 12.54 29.23 4.32
N GLY A 292 11.50 28.58 3.78
CA GLY A 292 10.43 27.97 4.55
C GLY A 292 9.40 28.97 5.05
N ASN A 293 9.36 30.22 4.59
CA ASN A 293 8.30 31.14 4.99
C ASN A 293 6.98 30.78 4.31
N LEU A 294 5.90 30.76 5.07
CA LEU A 294 4.56 30.48 4.57
C LEU A 294 3.96 31.73 3.91
N SER A 295 3.58 31.62 2.64
CA SER A 295 2.84 32.66 1.92
C SER A 295 1.42 32.15 1.62
N PRO A 296 0.37 32.81 2.14
CA PRO A 296 -0.99 32.27 2.11
C PRO A 296 -1.72 32.45 0.77
N THR A 297 -1.32 33.38 -0.10
CA THR A 297 -2.17 33.80 -1.25
C THR A 297 -1.42 34.30 -2.49
N GLN A 298 -0.08 34.25 -2.53
CA GLN A 298 0.66 34.84 -3.66
C GLN A 298 0.88 33.89 -4.85
N GLN A 299 0.65 32.59 -4.69
CA GLN A 299 0.80 31.61 -5.75
C GLN A 299 -0.57 31.11 -6.21
N LEU A 300 -0.87 31.27 -7.50
CA LEU A 300 -2.02 30.62 -8.13
C LEU A 300 -1.71 29.15 -8.37
N PHE A 301 -2.73 28.30 -8.40
CA PHE A 301 -2.55 26.88 -8.68
C PHE A 301 -1.81 26.62 -9.99
N GLN A 302 -2.03 27.43 -11.02
CA GLN A 302 -1.34 27.31 -12.31
C GLN A 302 0.11 27.80 -12.35
N ASP A 303 0.59 28.54 -11.34
CA ASP A 303 1.90 29.21 -11.42
C ASP A 303 3.07 28.21 -11.49
N ALA A 304 2.88 27.02 -10.95
CA ALA A 304 3.88 25.95 -11.03
C ALA A 304 3.79 25.10 -12.32
N ASN A 305 2.83 25.38 -13.19
CA ASN A 305 2.76 24.74 -14.50
C ASN A 305 3.57 25.52 -15.53
N VAL A 306 4.89 25.38 -15.44
CA VAL A 306 5.90 25.84 -16.40
C VAL A 306 6.78 24.64 -16.77
N GLY A 307 7.43 24.61 -17.94
CA GLY A 307 8.22 23.43 -18.36
C GLY A 307 7.96 22.95 -19.79
N ASN A 308 8.90 22.17 -20.36
CA ASN A 308 8.72 21.42 -21.61
C ASN A 308 8.14 22.23 -22.80
N GLY A 309 8.74 23.40 -23.09
CA GLY A 309 8.28 24.31 -24.15
C GLY A 309 7.19 25.30 -23.73
N VAL A 310 6.65 25.18 -22.52
CA VAL A 310 5.81 26.19 -21.87
C VAL A 310 6.72 27.14 -21.07
N SER A 311 7.06 28.29 -21.66
CA SER A 311 7.97 29.29 -21.07
C SER A 311 7.30 30.24 -20.06
N THR A 312 5.98 30.17 -19.94
CA THR A 312 5.16 31.04 -19.08
C THR A 312 4.10 30.21 -18.37
N ALA A 313 3.87 30.48 -17.08
CA ALA A 313 2.87 29.75 -16.30
C ALA A 313 1.50 29.74 -16.99
N ALA A 314 0.87 28.57 -17.05
CA ALA A 314 -0.40 28.38 -17.75
C ALA A 314 -1.30 27.38 -17.01
N PRO A 315 -2.62 27.40 -17.20
CA PRO A 315 -3.50 26.32 -16.73
C PRO A 315 -3.08 24.94 -17.27
N TYR A 316 -3.40 23.87 -16.53
CA TYR A 316 -3.17 22.49 -16.99
C TYR A 316 -4.17 22.07 -18.07
N ALA A 317 -5.19 22.85 -18.38
CA ALA A 317 -6.10 22.62 -19.49
C ALA A 317 -6.53 23.95 -20.12
N SER A 318 -6.76 23.97 -21.44
CA SER A 318 -7.13 25.20 -22.16
C SER A 318 -8.56 25.70 -21.89
N GLY A 319 -9.35 24.94 -21.15
CA GLY A 319 -10.69 25.27 -20.69
C GLY A 319 -11.09 24.35 -19.54
N SER A 320 -12.33 24.49 -19.05
CA SER A 320 -12.83 23.69 -17.92
C SER A 320 -12.60 22.19 -18.13
N LEU A 321 -11.83 21.61 -17.22
CA LEU A 321 -11.58 20.19 -17.11
C LEU A 321 -11.64 19.82 -15.61
N PRO A 322 -12.81 19.37 -15.11
CA PRO A 322 -12.99 19.10 -13.70
C PRO A 322 -11.99 18.08 -13.15
N ILE A 323 -11.50 18.34 -11.94
CA ILE A 323 -10.68 17.40 -11.17
C ILE A 323 -11.62 16.48 -10.40
N THR A 324 -11.59 15.20 -10.75
CA THR A 324 -12.23 14.14 -9.97
C THR A 324 -11.17 13.27 -9.32
N VAL A 325 -11.15 13.29 -7.99
CA VAL A 325 -10.26 12.42 -7.20
C VAL A 325 -10.86 11.03 -7.12
N VAL A 326 -10.09 10.03 -7.55
CA VAL A 326 -10.38 8.61 -7.37
C VAL A 326 -9.59 8.13 -6.15
N PHE A 327 -10.29 7.54 -5.20
CA PHE A 327 -9.72 7.07 -3.93
C PHE A 327 -10.09 5.62 -3.64
N ARG A 328 -9.40 5.01 -2.67
CA ARG A 328 -9.70 3.65 -2.22
C ARG A 328 -10.87 3.65 -1.24
N SER A 329 -11.98 3.01 -1.62
CA SER A 329 -13.15 2.84 -0.75
C SER A 329 -13.03 1.68 0.23
N ASP A 330 -12.09 0.76 -0.01
CA ASP A 330 -11.78 -0.38 0.86
C ASP A 330 -10.70 -0.04 1.90
N GLY A 331 -10.49 -0.96 2.86
CA GLY A 331 -9.43 -0.85 3.88
C GLY A 331 -8.03 -1.01 3.26
N SER A 332 -7.47 0.11 2.81
CA SER A 332 -6.29 0.15 1.95
C SER A 332 -5.06 0.72 2.66
N GLY A 333 -3.97 -0.04 2.69
CA GLY A 333 -2.67 0.46 3.14
C GLY A 333 -2.10 1.55 2.22
N THR A 334 -2.40 1.53 0.91
CA THR A 334 -2.05 2.65 0.02
C THR A 334 -2.65 3.99 0.48
N SER A 335 -3.88 4.01 0.99
CA SER A 335 -4.48 5.19 1.63
C SER A 335 -3.72 5.62 2.88
N TYR A 336 -3.20 4.65 3.65
CA TYR A 336 -2.39 4.95 4.83
C TYR A 336 -1.10 5.67 4.44
N ILE A 337 -0.40 5.20 3.40
CA ILE A 337 0.82 5.85 2.88
C ILE A 337 0.52 7.28 2.44
N VAL A 338 -0.50 7.48 1.60
CA VAL A 338 -0.85 8.79 1.06
C VAL A 338 -1.30 9.74 2.17
N THR A 339 -2.11 9.27 3.12
CA THR A 339 -2.54 10.11 4.25
C THR A 339 -1.42 10.39 5.24
N ASN A 340 -0.39 9.53 5.34
CA ASN A 340 0.82 9.81 6.11
C ASN A 340 1.62 10.95 5.48
N TYR A 341 1.76 10.95 4.15
CA TYR A 341 2.35 12.05 3.39
C TYR A 341 1.54 13.34 3.58
N LEU A 342 0.22 13.31 3.32
CA LEU A 342 -0.64 14.50 3.44
C LEU A 342 -0.63 15.08 4.88
N LYS A 343 -0.64 14.22 5.91
CA LYS A 343 -0.50 14.65 7.30
C LYS A 343 0.85 15.32 7.59
N SER A 344 1.92 14.83 6.99
CA SER A 344 3.27 15.35 7.24
C SER A 344 3.55 16.63 6.44
N ALA A 345 3.24 16.63 5.15
CA ALA A 345 3.54 17.71 4.22
C ALA A 345 2.48 18.83 4.23
N CYS A 346 1.18 18.51 4.13
CA CYS A 346 0.15 19.55 3.98
C CYS A 346 -0.08 20.36 5.25
N THR A 347 0.20 19.79 6.44
CA THR A 347 0.12 20.56 7.68
C THR A 347 1.19 21.64 7.78
N GLN A 348 2.28 21.53 7.01
CA GLN A 348 3.26 22.60 6.87
C GLN A 348 2.66 23.81 6.14
N LEU A 349 1.61 23.63 5.34
CA LEU A 349 1.03 24.73 4.57
C LEU A 349 -0.17 25.37 5.28
N ASP A 350 -0.46 25.02 6.54
CA ASP A 350 -1.63 25.53 7.26
C ASP A 350 -1.54 27.04 7.54
N THR A 351 -2.54 27.78 7.07
CA THR A 351 -2.66 29.23 7.27
C THR A 351 -3.63 29.61 8.40
N GLY A 352 -4.10 28.62 9.18
CA GLY A 352 -5.01 28.80 10.30
C GLY A 352 -6.50 28.67 9.96
N THR A 353 -7.35 28.91 10.96
CA THR A 353 -8.81 28.63 10.93
C THR A 353 -9.70 29.83 10.60
N GLY A 354 -9.11 31.02 10.44
CA GLY A 354 -9.82 32.27 10.14
C GLY A 354 -10.55 32.28 8.79
N ALA A 355 -11.35 33.32 8.55
CA ALA A 355 -11.97 33.54 7.25
C ALA A 355 -10.89 33.71 6.17
N GLY A 356 -10.87 32.82 5.18
CA GLY A 356 -9.83 32.76 4.13
C GLY A 356 -8.64 31.82 4.43
N GLY A 357 -8.60 31.16 5.58
CA GLY A 357 -7.60 30.13 5.88
C GLY A 357 -7.89 28.80 5.17
N ASN A 358 -6.84 28.05 4.82
CA ASN A 358 -6.98 26.75 4.15
C ASN A 358 -7.34 25.59 5.09
N ARG A 359 -7.23 25.79 6.42
CA ARG A 359 -7.63 24.84 7.48
C ARG A 359 -6.99 23.47 7.36
N TYR A 360 -5.79 23.39 6.80
CA TYR A 360 -5.07 22.13 6.61
C TYR A 360 -4.79 21.39 7.93
N ALA A 361 -4.64 22.08 9.05
CA ALA A 361 -4.56 21.43 10.37
C ALA A 361 -5.87 20.71 10.74
N MET A 362 -7.03 21.29 10.43
CA MET A 362 -8.34 20.64 10.67
C MET A 362 -8.59 19.45 9.75
N ILE A 363 -7.96 19.42 8.57
CA ILE A 363 -8.11 18.34 7.60
C ILE A 363 -7.10 17.21 7.87
N PHE A 364 -5.82 17.56 7.88
CA PHE A 364 -4.71 16.60 7.79
C PHE A 364 -4.05 16.30 9.14
N ASN A 365 -4.11 17.21 10.12
CA ASN A 365 -3.50 17.01 11.45
C ASN A 365 -4.40 16.26 12.45
N GLN A 366 -5.38 15.51 11.95
CA GLN A 366 -6.34 14.79 12.79
C GLN A 366 -5.74 13.47 13.32
N SER A 367 -6.26 13.01 14.46
CA SER A 367 -5.81 11.77 15.12
C SER A 367 -6.27 10.50 14.40
N ASN A 368 -7.31 10.59 13.57
CA ASN A 368 -7.78 9.51 12.71
C ASN A 368 -6.91 9.30 11.45
N LEU A 369 -5.85 10.09 11.26
CA LEU A 369 -4.86 9.97 10.19
C LEU A 369 -3.45 9.68 10.77
N PRO A 370 -2.57 8.94 10.05
CA PRO A 370 -2.83 8.25 8.78
C PRO A 370 -3.86 7.13 8.93
N SER A 371 -4.54 6.78 7.84
CA SER A 371 -5.65 5.83 7.87
C SER A 371 -5.71 4.92 6.67
N THR A 372 -6.10 3.67 6.92
CA THR A 372 -6.47 2.74 5.85
C THR A 372 -7.85 3.03 5.25
N SER A 373 -8.67 3.85 5.91
CA SER A 373 -9.96 4.32 5.39
C SER A 373 -9.84 5.76 4.91
N PHE A 374 -9.80 5.95 3.59
CA PHE A 374 -9.69 7.30 3.02
C PHE A 374 -10.93 8.16 3.30
N SER A 375 -12.07 7.54 3.60
CA SER A 375 -13.28 8.22 4.06
C SER A 375 -13.07 9.06 5.33
N ASN A 376 -12.07 8.75 6.15
CA ASN A 376 -11.69 9.60 7.29
C ASN A 376 -11.18 10.97 6.82
N LEU A 377 -10.35 11.02 5.77
CA LEU A 377 -9.90 12.29 5.19
C LEU A 377 -11.07 13.07 4.59
N ILE A 378 -11.95 12.40 3.84
CA ILE A 378 -13.16 13.02 3.27
C ILE A 378 -14.04 13.63 4.37
N SER A 379 -14.21 12.91 5.48
CA SER A 379 -14.97 13.37 6.64
C SER A 379 -14.33 14.61 7.27
N ASN A 380 -12.99 14.63 7.41
CA ASN A 380 -12.26 15.79 7.91
C ASN A 380 -12.39 17.01 6.99
N ILE A 381 -12.34 16.83 5.66
CA ILE A 381 -12.55 17.91 4.67
C ILE A 381 -13.96 18.49 4.81
N ASN A 382 -14.98 17.63 4.82
CA ASN A 382 -16.37 18.06 4.91
C ASN A 382 -16.68 18.71 6.28
N ALA A 383 -16.01 18.28 7.35
CA ALA A 383 -16.10 18.93 8.66
C ALA A 383 -15.40 20.30 8.69
N ALA A 384 -14.26 20.45 8.01
CA ALA A 384 -13.56 21.73 7.91
C ALA A 384 -14.32 22.75 7.03
N PHE A 385 -15.08 22.27 6.04
CA PHE A 385 -15.78 23.08 5.04
C PHE A 385 -17.21 22.57 4.75
N PRO A 386 -18.13 22.63 5.73
CA PRO A 386 -19.45 21.99 5.64
C PRO A 386 -20.39 22.59 4.58
N LEU A 387 -20.12 23.81 4.12
CA LEU A 387 -20.95 24.53 3.14
C LEU A 387 -20.42 24.45 1.71
N GLU A 388 -19.23 23.89 1.49
CA GLU A 388 -18.54 24.00 0.19
C GLU A 388 -18.59 22.72 -0.64
N ASN A 389 -19.12 21.62 -0.10
CA ASN A 389 -19.30 20.33 -0.78
C ASN A 389 -18.06 19.87 -1.58
N ARG A 390 -16.87 20.03 -0.97
CA ARG A 390 -15.57 19.94 -1.67
C ARG A 390 -15.24 18.58 -2.27
N THR A 391 -15.90 17.53 -1.79
CA THR A 391 -15.62 16.12 -2.15
C THR A 391 -16.74 15.47 -2.97
N ALA A 392 -17.74 16.24 -3.41
CA ALA A 392 -18.98 15.73 -4.01
C ALA A 392 -18.78 14.84 -5.25
N ASN A 393 -17.76 15.14 -6.05
CA ASN A 393 -17.45 14.46 -7.30
C ASN A 393 -16.33 13.42 -7.15
N TRP A 394 -15.90 13.10 -5.93
CA TRP A 394 -14.86 12.10 -5.68
C TRP A 394 -15.44 10.69 -5.81
N ILE A 395 -14.65 9.76 -6.36
CA ILE A 395 -15.10 8.41 -6.70
C ILE A 395 -14.31 7.39 -5.88
N GLY A 396 -15.02 6.56 -5.13
CA GLY A 396 -14.45 5.40 -4.46
C GLY A 396 -14.29 4.23 -5.44
N ALA A 397 -13.13 3.60 -5.45
CA ALA A 397 -12.86 2.36 -6.15
C ALA A 397 -12.17 1.36 -5.22
N ASN A 398 -12.37 0.06 -5.47
CA ASN A 398 -11.78 -1.00 -4.65
C ASN A 398 -10.48 -1.51 -5.28
N LEU A 399 -9.46 -1.72 -4.44
CA LEU A 399 -8.17 -2.29 -4.82
C LEU A 399 -7.37 -1.40 -5.81
N SER A 400 -6.07 -1.68 -5.97
CA SER A 400 -5.19 -0.87 -6.84
C SER A 400 -5.67 -0.89 -8.30
N GLN A 401 -6.08 -2.06 -8.80
CA GLN A 401 -6.61 -2.21 -10.15
C GLN A 401 -7.87 -1.37 -10.38
N GLY A 402 -8.82 -1.37 -9.42
CA GLY A 402 -10.05 -0.60 -9.57
C GLY A 402 -9.79 0.90 -9.61
N VAL A 403 -8.84 1.40 -8.81
CA VAL A 403 -8.40 2.80 -8.90
C VAL A 403 -7.74 3.07 -10.25
N ALA A 404 -6.83 2.21 -10.70
CA ALA A 404 -6.16 2.38 -11.99
C ALA A 404 -7.17 2.42 -13.16
N GLN A 405 -8.18 1.55 -13.18
CA GLN A 405 -9.26 1.52 -14.18
C GLN A 405 -10.21 2.72 -14.07
N ALA A 406 -10.43 3.23 -12.86
CA ALA A 406 -11.25 4.41 -12.67
C ALA A 406 -10.52 5.69 -13.08
N VAL A 407 -9.19 5.70 -13.05
CA VAL A 407 -8.30 6.79 -13.52
C VAL A 407 -7.86 6.60 -14.97
N ASP A 408 -8.02 5.43 -15.56
CA ASP A 408 -7.40 5.05 -16.85
C ASP A 408 -7.58 6.07 -17.99
N ASN A 409 -6.70 5.95 -19.00
CA ASN A 409 -6.71 6.79 -20.19
C ASN A 409 -7.66 6.23 -21.27
N GLU A 410 -8.89 5.85 -20.89
CA GLU A 410 -9.86 5.15 -21.75
C GLU A 410 -9.88 5.65 -23.21
N GLY A 411 -9.87 4.69 -24.14
CA GLY A 411 -9.57 4.88 -25.55
C GLY A 411 -10.24 6.10 -26.16
N ASN A 412 -9.39 7.05 -26.57
CA ASN A 412 -9.55 8.15 -27.53
C ASN A 412 -10.96 8.60 -27.99
N SER A 413 -11.98 8.58 -27.14
CA SER A 413 -13.28 9.20 -27.38
C SER A 413 -13.32 10.55 -26.67
N THR A 414 -13.30 11.63 -27.44
CA THR A 414 -13.54 12.99 -26.92
C THR A 414 -14.87 12.99 -26.16
N GLY A 415 -14.87 13.38 -24.87
CA GLY A 415 -16.04 13.35 -24.01
C GLY A 415 -16.13 12.20 -22.99
N SER A 416 -15.08 11.37 -22.82
CA SER A 416 -15.05 10.40 -21.71
C SER A 416 -15.18 11.09 -20.35
N THR A 417 -15.97 10.49 -19.46
CA THR A 417 -16.18 10.97 -18.07
C THR A 417 -14.94 10.79 -17.18
N LYS A 418 -13.84 10.26 -17.74
CA LYS A 418 -12.58 9.99 -17.05
C LYS A 418 -11.49 11.03 -17.28
N ASN A 419 -11.64 11.92 -18.25
CA ASN A 419 -10.65 12.96 -18.54
C ASN A 419 -10.39 13.82 -17.28
N GLY A 420 -9.12 14.11 -16.99
CA GLY A 420 -8.74 14.92 -15.83
C GLY A 420 -8.90 14.23 -14.48
N ARG A 421 -9.21 12.92 -14.43
CA ARG A 421 -9.21 12.17 -13.16
C ARG A 421 -7.79 12.05 -12.61
N ILE A 422 -7.70 12.15 -11.29
CA ILE A 422 -6.48 11.97 -10.52
C ILE A 422 -6.75 10.96 -9.41
N GLY A 423 -5.78 10.11 -9.10
CA GLY A 423 -5.87 9.19 -7.97
C GLY A 423 -4.51 8.84 -7.43
N TYR A 424 -4.48 7.92 -6.47
CA TYR A 424 -3.25 7.36 -5.93
C TYR A 424 -3.28 5.84 -6.07
N VAL A 425 -2.21 5.28 -6.60
CA VAL A 425 -2.12 3.84 -6.86
C VAL A 425 -0.66 3.41 -6.77
N SER A 426 -0.44 2.12 -6.63
CA SER A 426 0.89 1.54 -6.68
C SER A 426 1.56 1.78 -8.04
N SER A 427 2.89 1.95 -8.05
CA SER A 427 3.65 2.23 -9.27
C SER A 427 3.51 1.13 -10.34
N ASP A 428 3.40 -0.14 -9.93
CA ASP A 428 3.14 -1.30 -10.80
C ASP A 428 1.77 -1.28 -11.51
N PHE A 429 0.88 -0.34 -11.19
CA PHE A 429 -0.38 -0.09 -11.93
C PHE A 429 -0.34 1.17 -12.80
N THR A 430 0.83 1.79 -12.94
CA THR A 430 1.04 2.99 -13.76
C THR A 430 2.12 2.73 -14.80
N GLN A 431 2.12 3.49 -15.89
CA GLN A 431 3.22 3.40 -16.85
C GLN A 431 4.51 3.97 -16.22
N PRO A 432 5.68 3.39 -16.56
CA PRO A 432 5.93 2.30 -17.50
C PRO A 432 5.75 0.90 -16.93
N TYR A 433 5.46 0.77 -15.64
CA TYR A 433 5.55 -0.48 -14.89
C TYR A 433 4.35 -1.42 -15.06
N GLN A 434 3.47 -1.15 -16.03
CA GLN A 434 2.33 -2.00 -16.37
C GLN A 434 2.16 -2.16 -17.89
N LEU A 435 1.90 -3.39 -18.34
CA LEU A 435 1.69 -3.69 -19.77
C LEU A 435 0.27 -3.42 -20.25
N ALA A 436 0.15 -2.83 -21.45
CA ALA A 436 -1.12 -2.47 -22.08
C ALA A 436 -1.95 -3.67 -22.59
N THR A 437 -1.36 -4.88 -22.65
CA THR A 437 -2.03 -6.08 -23.18
C THR A 437 -3.12 -6.63 -22.26
N ASN A 438 -3.12 -6.27 -20.98
CA ASN A 438 -4.09 -6.74 -19.98
C ASN A 438 -5.10 -5.66 -19.56
N VAL A 439 -4.82 -4.38 -19.85
CA VAL A 439 -5.70 -3.24 -19.59
C VAL A 439 -5.41 -2.19 -20.67
N PRO A 440 -6.33 -1.95 -21.63
CA PRO A 440 -6.17 -0.84 -22.55
C PRO A 440 -6.06 0.47 -21.75
N PHE A 441 -4.95 1.19 -21.95
CA PHE A 441 -4.72 2.56 -21.44
C PHE A 441 -4.47 2.71 -19.93
N THR A 442 -3.44 2.04 -19.39
CA THR A 442 -2.88 2.29 -18.05
C THR A 442 -2.67 3.79 -17.77
N PRO A 443 -3.04 4.31 -16.58
CA PRO A 443 -2.82 5.70 -16.22
C PRO A 443 -1.32 6.06 -16.22
N LEU A 444 -1.05 7.34 -16.48
CA LEU A 444 0.28 7.92 -16.31
C LEU A 444 0.44 8.41 -14.87
N SER A 445 1.67 8.68 -14.47
CA SER A 445 1.97 9.21 -13.13
C SER A 445 2.47 10.64 -13.19
N ALA A 446 2.22 11.44 -12.15
CA ALA A 446 2.87 12.74 -11.98
C ALA A 446 4.27 12.61 -11.36
N SER A 447 5.13 13.57 -11.67
CA SER A 447 6.32 13.86 -10.87
C SER A 447 5.98 14.85 -9.77
N ILE A 448 6.50 14.62 -8.57
CA ILE A 448 6.14 15.39 -7.38
C ILE A 448 7.39 16.08 -6.81
N GLN A 449 7.25 17.37 -6.49
CA GLN A 449 8.28 18.11 -5.76
C GLN A 449 8.45 17.56 -4.35
N ASN A 450 9.70 17.33 -3.91
CA ASN A 450 9.99 16.99 -2.52
C ASN A 450 10.53 18.19 -1.71
N GLU A 451 10.73 18.00 -0.41
CA GLU A 451 11.16 19.06 0.50
C GLU A 451 12.62 19.50 0.25
N ASP A 452 13.50 18.58 -0.15
CA ASP A 452 14.88 18.90 -0.52
C ASP A 452 14.96 19.77 -1.79
N GLN A 453 14.10 19.50 -2.77
CA GLN A 453 13.96 20.29 -3.97
C GLN A 453 13.47 21.70 -3.64
N ARG A 454 12.47 21.84 -2.75
CA ARG A 454 12.05 23.17 -2.24
C ARG A 454 13.23 23.89 -1.59
N ALA A 455 13.95 23.24 -0.67
CA ALA A 455 15.09 23.82 0.02
C ALA A 455 16.22 24.24 -0.94
N ALA A 456 16.40 23.51 -2.04
CA ALA A 456 17.36 23.78 -3.11
C ALA A 456 16.86 24.80 -4.17
N ASN A 457 15.75 25.50 -3.93
CA ASN A 457 15.12 26.45 -4.87
C ASN A 457 14.62 25.82 -6.19
N ILE A 458 14.32 24.52 -6.18
CA ILE A 458 13.66 23.82 -7.26
C ILE A 458 12.15 23.84 -6.96
N VAL A 459 11.53 25.00 -7.22
CA VAL A 459 10.12 25.29 -6.89
C VAL A 459 9.18 25.37 -8.10
N LEU A 460 9.77 25.34 -9.29
CA LEU A 460 9.09 25.33 -10.57
C LEU A 460 9.80 24.29 -11.46
N PRO A 461 9.09 23.62 -12.36
CA PRO A 461 9.76 22.80 -13.35
C PRO A 461 10.62 23.63 -14.32
N ASP A 462 11.72 23.07 -14.82
CA ASP A 462 12.66 23.77 -15.70
C ASP A 462 12.03 24.01 -17.09
N PRO A 463 11.80 25.27 -17.51
CA PRO A 463 11.27 25.59 -18.85
C PRO A 463 12.21 25.19 -19.99
N ASN A 464 13.50 24.97 -19.71
CA ASN A 464 14.54 24.61 -20.69
C ASN A 464 14.87 23.12 -20.71
N SER A 465 14.15 22.29 -19.94
CA SER A 465 14.22 20.84 -20.07
C SER A 465 13.63 20.44 -21.43
N GLY A 466 14.45 20.44 -22.48
CA GLY A 466 14.04 20.03 -23.83
C GLY A 466 13.53 18.58 -23.88
N SER A 467 12.91 18.19 -25.00
CA SER A 467 12.47 16.82 -25.25
C SER A 467 13.66 15.85 -25.12
N GLY A 468 13.67 15.02 -24.07
CA GLY A 468 14.77 14.08 -23.76
C GLY A 468 15.49 14.32 -22.43
N ASN A 469 15.14 15.37 -21.68
CA ASN A 469 15.62 15.58 -20.30
C ASN A 469 14.59 15.06 -19.28
N PRO A 470 15.03 14.49 -18.14
CA PRO A 470 14.13 14.01 -17.09
C PRO A 470 13.32 15.17 -16.49
N PRO A 471 12.12 14.90 -15.95
CA PRO A 471 11.34 15.90 -15.23
C PRO A 471 12.18 16.49 -14.09
N THR A 472 12.00 17.80 -13.84
CA THR A 472 12.69 18.50 -12.75
C THR A 472 12.22 17.99 -11.40
N PHE A 473 10.93 17.68 -11.27
CA PHE A 473 10.38 17.03 -10.07
C PHE A 473 10.52 15.51 -10.14
N VAL A 474 10.47 14.88 -8.98
CA VAL A 474 10.82 13.46 -8.86
C VAL A 474 9.67 12.56 -9.31
N PRO A 475 9.91 11.62 -10.25
CA PRO A 475 8.92 10.62 -10.63
C PRO A 475 8.87 9.42 -9.64
N PRO A 476 7.74 8.67 -9.58
CA PRO A 476 7.59 7.49 -8.72
C PRO A 476 8.37 6.27 -9.26
N THR A 477 9.68 6.25 -9.01
CA THR A 477 10.59 5.22 -9.52
C THR A 477 11.22 4.40 -8.39
N PRO A 478 11.76 3.20 -8.67
CA PRO A 478 12.57 2.44 -7.70
C PRO A 478 13.67 3.29 -7.07
N ALA A 479 14.45 4.01 -7.89
CA ALA A 479 15.53 4.86 -7.41
C ALA A 479 15.02 6.00 -6.52
N GLY A 480 13.87 6.59 -6.85
CA GLY A 480 13.25 7.62 -6.01
C GLY A 480 12.76 7.07 -4.67
N ALA A 481 12.31 5.82 -4.62
CA ALA A 481 11.93 5.15 -3.38
C ALA A 481 13.14 4.81 -2.50
N ASP A 482 14.22 4.28 -3.08
CA ASP A 482 15.49 4.01 -2.38
C ASP A 482 16.10 5.30 -1.80
N ALA A 483 16.14 6.36 -2.62
CA ALA A 483 16.60 7.68 -2.17
C ALA A 483 15.75 8.19 -0.99
N ALA A 484 14.43 7.96 -0.99
CA ALA A 484 13.56 8.36 0.11
C ALA A 484 13.77 7.51 1.38
N TYR A 485 14.13 6.24 1.24
CA TYR A 485 14.40 5.34 2.36
C TYR A 485 15.76 5.63 3.03
N SER A 486 16.69 6.29 2.33
CA SER A 486 18.00 6.66 2.86
C SER A 486 17.93 7.60 4.08
N VAL A 487 16.79 8.29 4.31
CA VAL A 487 16.55 9.13 5.50
C VAL A 487 16.44 8.31 6.80
N LEU A 488 16.18 7.00 6.70
CA LEU A 488 16.16 6.08 7.84
C LEU A 488 17.60 5.67 8.17
N THR A 489 18.15 6.20 9.26
CA THR A 489 19.55 6.00 9.62
C THR A 489 19.71 5.58 11.07
N GLY A 490 20.84 4.94 11.39
CA GLY A 490 21.20 4.59 12.77
C GLY A 490 20.09 3.84 13.50
N SER A 491 19.57 4.46 14.57
CA SER A 491 18.51 3.89 15.42
C SER A 491 17.14 3.76 14.74
N ASP A 492 16.94 4.35 13.56
CA ASP A 492 15.70 4.15 12.80
C ASP A 492 15.58 2.72 12.27
N ILE A 493 16.72 2.11 11.92
CA ILE A 493 16.80 0.80 11.29
C ILE A 493 16.65 -0.27 12.38
N PRO A 494 15.54 -1.03 12.41
CA PRO A 494 15.36 -2.11 13.37
C PRO A 494 16.37 -3.23 13.12
N ASP A 495 16.80 -3.90 14.19
CA ASP A 495 17.71 -5.05 14.16
C ASP A 495 16.98 -6.39 14.31
N ALA A 496 17.73 -7.48 14.28
CA ALA A 496 17.20 -8.85 14.43
C ALA A 496 16.51 -9.13 15.77
N THR A 497 16.75 -8.31 16.79
CA THR A 497 16.16 -8.44 18.14
C THR A 497 14.97 -7.53 18.37
N SER A 498 14.69 -6.66 17.39
CA SER A 498 13.62 -5.67 17.46
C SER A 498 12.25 -6.35 17.45
N THR A 499 11.36 -5.85 18.30
CA THR A 499 9.95 -6.26 18.33
C THR A 499 9.23 -5.87 17.04
N TRP A 500 8.15 -6.57 16.71
CA TRP A 500 7.33 -6.27 15.53
C TRP A 500 6.83 -4.80 15.49
N ALA A 501 6.60 -4.18 16.65
CA ALA A 501 6.19 -2.78 16.74
C ALA A 501 7.30 -1.81 16.33
N GLN A 502 8.56 -2.14 16.65
CA GLN A 502 9.73 -1.34 16.27
C GLN A 502 10.00 -1.38 14.76
N TRP A 503 9.51 -2.42 14.08
CA TRP A 503 9.48 -2.55 12.61
C TRP A 503 8.40 -1.70 11.93
N ASN A 504 7.60 -0.92 12.67
CA ASN A 504 6.77 0.11 12.06
C ASN A 504 7.62 1.31 11.64
N LEU A 505 8.02 1.34 10.37
CA LEU A 505 8.87 2.41 9.83
C LEU A 505 8.15 3.77 9.76
N TYR A 506 6.82 3.81 9.74
CA TYR A 506 6.08 5.08 9.74
C TYR A 506 6.15 5.81 11.08
N ASN A 507 6.44 5.08 12.18
CA ASN A 507 6.64 5.66 13.50
C ASN A 507 8.06 6.22 13.70
N LYS A 508 8.95 6.12 12.70
CA LYS A 508 10.25 6.78 12.73
C LYS A 508 10.02 8.24 12.38
N THR A 509 10.17 9.11 13.38
CA THR A 509 9.87 10.53 13.28
C THR A 509 11.13 11.37 13.48
N TYR A 510 11.10 12.61 12.98
CA TYR A 510 12.12 13.58 13.34
C TYR A 510 12.02 13.95 14.81
N ALA A 511 13.17 14.10 15.46
CA ALA A 511 13.25 14.46 16.87
C ALA A 511 12.61 15.83 17.14
N ASN A 512 12.20 16.06 18.38
CA ASN A 512 11.64 17.36 18.77
C ASN A 512 12.66 18.49 18.58
N GLY A 513 12.25 19.61 17.98
CA GLY A 513 13.10 20.74 17.62
C GLY A 513 13.83 20.58 16.28
N THR A 514 13.57 19.52 15.52
CA THR A 514 14.18 19.34 14.18
C THR A 514 13.62 20.37 13.22
N THR A 515 14.49 21.22 12.68
CA THR A 515 14.15 22.18 11.63
C THR A 515 14.96 21.90 10.38
N TYR A 516 14.34 22.07 9.21
CA TYR A 516 14.97 21.88 7.92
C TYR A 516 14.56 22.99 6.97
N ALA A 517 15.54 23.76 6.49
CA ALA A 517 15.31 24.92 5.61
C ALA A 517 14.12 25.80 6.06
N GLY A 518 14.09 26.15 7.35
CA GLY A 518 13.07 27.00 7.99
C GLY A 518 11.73 26.32 8.32
N VAL A 519 11.59 25.02 8.06
CA VAL A 519 10.37 24.24 8.32
C VAL A 519 10.55 23.36 9.56
N ASP A 520 9.56 23.34 10.45
CA ASP A 520 9.55 22.46 11.62
C ASP A 520 9.07 21.05 11.24
N LEU A 521 9.96 20.07 11.38
CA LEU A 521 9.68 18.66 11.09
C LEU A 521 9.40 17.83 12.35
N SER A 522 9.38 18.45 13.54
CA SER A 522 9.22 17.77 14.83
C SER A 522 8.04 16.81 14.85
N GLY A 523 8.31 15.54 15.17
CA GLY A 523 7.29 14.50 15.26
C GLY A 523 6.63 14.10 13.93
N LYS A 524 7.05 14.67 12.79
CA LYS A 524 6.61 14.22 11.47
C LYS A 524 7.28 12.91 11.11
N SER A 525 6.57 12.06 10.39
CA SER A 525 7.09 10.77 9.90
C SER A 525 8.19 11.03 8.88
N LYS A 526 9.34 10.38 9.02
CA LYS A 526 10.45 10.51 8.05
C LYS A 526 10.06 10.00 6.66
N LEU A 527 9.26 8.93 6.58
CA LEU A 527 8.69 8.44 5.31
C LEU A 527 7.47 9.24 4.84
N GLY A 528 6.88 10.09 5.70
CA GLY A 528 5.79 11.00 5.33
C GLY A 528 6.29 12.32 4.76
N ILE A 529 7.53 12.70 5.05
CA ILE A 529 8.24 13.83 4.44
C ILE A 529 9.73 13.51 4.42
N PRO A 530 10.21 12.72 3.43
CA PRO A 530 11.62 12.40 3.30
C PRO A 530 12.42 13.68 3.05
N ALA A 531 13.31 14.00 3.98
CA ALA A 531 14.19 15.16 3.92
C ALA A 531 15.51 14.81 4.59
N ASP A 532 16.62 15.10 3.92
CA ASP A 532 17.95 14.87 4.47
C ASP A 532 18.40 16.04 5.32
N VAL A 533 18.13 15.93 6.61
CA VAL A 533 18.52 16.93 7.61
C VAL A 533 20.02 16.85 7.96
N ALA A 534 20.71 15.75 7.63
CA ALA A 534 22.11 15.51 8.00
C ALA A 534 23.10 15.98 6.92
N THR A 535 22.75 15.83 5.65
CA THR A 535 23.54 16.27 4.50
C THR A 535 22.63 16.96 3.49
N SER A 536 22.45 18.28 3.63
CA SER A 536 21.60 19.08 2.75
C SER A 536 21.85 18.73 1.27
N GLY A 537 20.90 18.02 0.64
CA GLY A 537 20.91 17.73 -0.81
C GLY A 537 21.10 16.27 -1.23
N SER A 538 21.32 15.29 -0.35
CA SER A 538 21.49 13.89 -0.80
C SER A 538 20.17 13.23 -1.25
N THR A 539 19.02 13.70 -0.74
CA THR A 539 17.69 13.15 -1.07
C THR A 539 16.90 14.01 -2.05
N ALA A 540 17.54 14.89 -2.82
CA ALA A 540 16.86 15.65 -3.88
C ALA A 540 16.18 14.76 -4.93
N ALA A 541 16.65 13.52 -5.10
CA ALA A 541 16.06 12.51 -5.97
C ALA A 541 14.97 11.65 -5.29
N ALA A 542 14.65 11.90 -4.01
CA ALA A 542 13.66 11.12 -3.26
C ALA A 542 12.24 11.40 -3.73
N TYR A 543 11.49 10.36 -4.06
CA TYR A 543 10.07 10.51 -4.33
C TYR A 543 9.33 10.72 -2.99
N PRO A 544 8.47 11.75 -2.86
CA PRO A 544 7.99 12.16 -1.53
C PRO A 544 6.86 11.28 -0.96
N ILE A 545 6.19 10.48 -1.79
CA ILE A 545 5.07 9.63 -1.36
C ILE A 545 5.53 8.17 -1.38
N VAL A 546 6.13 7.74 -0.27
CA VAL A 546 6.75 6.41 -0.13
C VAL A 546 6.27 5.66 1.10
N GLY A 547 6.34 4.33 1.04
CA GLY A 547 6.05 3.44 2.15
C GLY A 547 6.48 2.02 1.85
N SER A 548 5.91 1.05 2.55
CA SER A 548 6.16 -0.38 2.35
C SER A 548 4.87 -1.16 2.49
N ALA A 549 4.72 -2.25 1.73
CA ALA A 549 3.90 -3.36 2.17
C ALA A 549 4.65 -4.14 3.25
N TYR A 550 3.99 -4.49 4.35
CA TYR A 550 4.53 -5.34 5.40
C TYR A 550 3.98 -6.74 5.27
N GLY A 551 4.86 -7.74 5.34
CA GLY A 551 4.48 -9.11 5.61
C GLY A 551 4.39 -9.31 7.13
N ALA A 552 3.22 -9.74 7.59
CA ALA A 552 3.01 -10.20 8.95
C ALA A 552 3.05 -11.73 8.97
N PHE A 553 4.02 -12.26 9.72
CA PHE A 553 4.32 -13.68 9.82
C PHE A 553 4.12 -14.16 11.26
N TYR A 554 3.80 -15.44 11.43
CA TYR A 554 3.83 -16.08 12.73
C TYR A 554 5.27 -16.44 13.08
N SER A 555 5.64 -16.40 14.36
CA SER A 555 6.93 -16.96 14.79
C SER A 555 6.88 -18.49 14.92
N CYS A 556 5.69 -19.07 15.11
CA CYS A 556 5.49 -20.51 15.26
C CYS A 556 4.43 -21.04 14.30
N TYR A 557 4.80 -22.03 13.48
CA TYR A 557 3.90 -22.68 12.53
C TYR A 557 3.61 -24.12 12.90
N ASN A 558 2.37 -24.54 12.70
CA ASN A 558 1.98 -25.94 12.80
C ASN A 558 2.46 -26.68 11.54
N THR A 559 3.25 -27.73 11.75
CA THR A 559 3.85 -28.57 10.69
C THR A 559 3.22 -29.95 10.60
N SER A 560 2.17 -30.24 11.38
CA SER A 560 1.49 -31.56 11.37
C SER A 560 0.91 -31.93 10.01
N ARG A 561 0.53 -30.94 9.19
CA ARG A 561 -0.03 -31.12 7.84
C ARG A 561 1.00 -30.94 6.72
N ASP A 562 2.12 -30.29 7.01
CA ASP A 562 3.24 -30.04 6.10
C ASP A 562 4.52 -29.94 6.92
N ALA A 563 5.29 -31.02 6.96
CA ALA A 563 6.51 -31.13 7.75
C ALA A 563 7.61 -30.15 7.27
N ASN A 564 7.54 -29.69 6.02
CA ASN A 564 8.53 -28.79 5.41
C ASN A 564 8.06 -27.33 5.38
N ARG A 565 6.85 -27.00 5.88
CA ARG A 565 6.27 -25.65 5.83
C ARG A 565 7.23 -24.56 6.28
N VAL A 566 7.89 -24.75 7.42
CA VAL A 566 8.86 -23.79 7.97
C VAL A 566 10.04 -23.64 7.02
N ASN A 567 10.61 -24.74 6.52
CA ASN A 567 11.73 -24.72 5.58
C ASN A 567 11.36 -24.05 4.25
N HIS A 568 10.14 -24.28 3.75
CA HIS A 568 9.65 -23.62 2.54
C HIS A 568 9.58 -22.10 2.75
N LEU A 569 8.99 -21.66 3.86
CA LEU A 569 8.83 -20.24 4.16
C LEU A 569 10.17 -19.56 4.45
N THR A 570 11.02 -20.13 5.29
CA THR A 570 12.33 -19.54 5.63
C THR A 570 13.27 -19.58 4.43
N GLY A 571 13.22 -20.63 3.59
CA GLY A 571 13.94 -20.69 2.32
C GLY A 571 13.51 -19.58 1.37
N PHE A 572 12.21 -19.37 1.22
CA PHE A 572 11.68 -18.26 0.40
C PHE A 572 12.12 -16.90 0.95
N LEU A 573 11.97 -16.64 2.24
CA LEU A 573 12.34 -15.35 2.85
C LEU A 573 13.85 -15.11 2.81
N SER A 574 14.68 -16.14 2.99
CA SER A 574 16.13 -16.04 2.84
C SER A 574 16.54 -15.70 1.42
N TRP A 575 15.85 -16.25 0.42
CA TRP A 575 16.07 -15.89 -0.98
C TRP A 575 15.58 -14.47 -1.29
N TYR A 576 14.36 -14.15 -0.84
CA TYR A 576 13.70 -12.87 -1.06
C TYR A 576 14.50 -11.68 -0.49
N TYR A 577 14.99 -11.82 0.74
CA TYR A 577 15.86 -10.85 1.41
C TYR A 577 17.35 -11.08 1.12
N GLY A 578 17.68 -11.84 0.08
CA GLY A 578 19.06 -12.09 -0.34
C GLY A 578 19.81 -10.80 -0.69
N ALA A 579 21.12 -10.78 -0.43
CA ALA A 579 21.98 -9.65 -0.75
C ALA A 579 22.18 -9.51 -2.28
N ASP A 580 22.32 -8.27 -2.72
CA ASP A 580 22.82 -7.98 -4.06
C ASP A 580 24.32 -8.34 -4.14
N THR A 581 24.82 -8.65 -5.33
CA THR A 581 26.23 -9.05 -5.53
C THR A 581 26.98 -7.96 -6.30
N THR A 582 28.30 -8.08 -6.42
CA THR A 582 29.11 -7.22 -7.28
C THR A 582 29.76 -8.03 -8.38
N ASP A 583 29.78 -7.48 -9.61
CA ASP A 583 30.54 -8.07 -10.70
C ASP A 583 32.05 -7.83 -10.55
N MET A 584 32.84 -8.40 -11.46
CA MET A 584 34.30 -8.23 -11.46
C MET A 584 34.79 -6.79 -11.69
N PHE A 585 33.89 -5.88 -12.09
CA PHE A 585 34.16 -4.46 -12.30
C PHE A 585 33.66 -3.59 -11.14
N GLY A 586 33.09 -4.20 -10.09
CA GLY A 586 32.55 -3.51 -8.93
C GLY A 586 31.15 -2.93 -9.14
N ASN A 587 30.46 -3.26 -10.24
CA ASN A 587 29.08 -2.85 -10.44
C ASN A 587 28.14 -3.70 -9.58
N VAL A 588 27.11 -3.07 -9.01
CA VAL A 588 26.08 -3.79 -8.27
C VAL A 588 25.22 -4.60 -9.24
N VAL A 589 25.17 -5.90 -9.01
CA VAL A 589 24.29 -6.85 -9.68
C VAL A 589 23.15 -7.17 -8.71
N LEU A 590 21.97 -6.65 -9.02
CA LEU A 590 20.77 -6.89 -8.22
C LEU A 590 20.49 -8.39 -8.08
N SER A 591 20.09 -8.79 -6.87
CA SER A 591 19.48 -10.09 -6.63
C SER A 591 18.25 -10.27 -7.52
N THR A 592 17.86 -11.53 -7.78
CA THR A 592 16.70 -11.81 -8.66
C THR A 592 15.39 -11.20 -8.13
N PRO A 593 15.07 -11.28 -6.82
CA PRO A 593 13.94 -10.55 -6.27
C PRO A 593 14.04 -9.03 -6.51
N ALA A 594 15.20 -8.42 -6.24
CA ALA A 594 15.39 -6.98 -6.43
C ALA A 594 15.23 -6.55 -7.89
N ALA A 595 15.70 -7.35 -8.85
CA ALA A 595 15.50 -7.08 -10.27
C ALA A 595 14.01 -7.15 -10.67
N ILE A 596 13.25 -8.13 -10.16
CA ILE A 596 11.80 -8.23 -10.39
C ILE A 596 11.07 -7.04 -9.77
N LEU A 597 11.42 -6.66 -8.54
CA LEU A 597 10.84 -5.49 -7.87
C LEU A 597 11.09 -4.20 -8.68
N ALA A 598 12.32 -3.98 -9.13
CA ALA A 598 12.69 -2.83 -9.97
C ALA A 598 11.92 -2.80 -11.29
N ASN A 599 11.74 -3.96 -11.93
CA ASN A 599 10.95 -4.11 -13.15
C ASN A 599 9.46 -3.74 -12.97
N ASN A 600 8.95 -3.82 -11.74
CA ASN A 600 7.59 -3.41 -11.37
C ASN A 600 7.53 -2.02 -10.70
N GLY A 601 8.60 -1.24 -10.72
CA GLY A 601 8.58 0.12 -10.19
C GLY A 601 8.73 0.21 -8.67
N PHE A 602 9.27 -0.83 -8.03
CA PHE A 602 9.61 -0.85 -6.61
C PHE A 602 11.11 -0.96 -6.39
N SER A 603 11.61 -0.49 -5.25
CA SER A 603 12.96 -0.82 -4.80
C SER A 603 12.90 -1.99 -3.80
N ALA A 604 13.93 -2.83 -3.83
CA ALA A 604 14.16 -3.77 -2.74
C ALA A 604 14.65 -3.00 -1.52
N LEU A 605 14.43 -3.54 -0.32
CA LEU A 605 14.94 -2.90 0.90
C LEU A 605 16.44 -2.62 0.80
N ASN A 606 16.87 -1.47 1.32
CA ASN A 606 18.28 -1.17 1.50
C ASN A 606 19.00 -2.32 2.22
N SER A 607 20.30 -2.47 1.94
CA SER A 607 21.07 -3.66 2.33
C SER A 607 21.02 -3.96 3.83
N THR A 608 21.04 -2.94 4.69
CA THR A 608 20.97 -3.11 6.15
C THR A 608 19.58 -3.59 6.60
N LEU A 609 18.50 -2.94 6.13
CA LEU A 609 17.12 -3.36 6.43
C LEU A 609 16.87 -4.79 5.94
N ARG A 610 17.37 -5.11 4.74
CA ARG A 610 17.23 -6.43 4.13
C ARG A 610 17.94 -7.51 4.95
N ALA A 611 19.19 -7.26 5.36
CA ALA A 611 19.95 -8.19 6.20
C ALA A 611 19.27 -8.42 7.56
N ASN A 612 18.76 -7.35 8.19
CA ASN A 612 18.04 -7.45 9.45
C ASN A 612 16.71 -8.20 9.28
N ALA A 613 15.97 -7.96 8.19
CA ALA A 613 14.74 -8.68 7.90
C ALA A 613 14.99 -10.18 7.65
N ALA A 614 16.05 -10.53 6.93
CA ALA A 614 16.48 -11.92 6.75
C ALA A 614 16.82 -12.60 8.09
N ALA A 615 17.51 -11.88 8.99
CA ALA A 615 17.83 -12.39 10.32
C ALA A 615 16.59 -12.62 11.19
N VAL A 616 15.59 -11.72 11.14
CA VAL A 616 14.29 -11.95 11.82
C VAL A 616 13.56 -13.14 11.19
N ALA A 617 13.51 -13.24 9.86
CA ALA A 617 12.85 -14.35 9.17
C ALA A 617 13.46 -15.71 9.56
N ALA A 618 14.77 -15.77 9.82
CA ALA A 618 15.45 -16.98 10.28
C ALA A 618 15.02 -17.45 11.69
N THR A 619 14.31 -16.63 12.46
CA THR A 619 13.79 -17.01 13.79
C THR A 619 12.49 -17.81 13.73
N ILE A 620 11.82 -17.85 12.56
CA ILE A 620 10.60 -18.62 12.35
C ILE A 620 10.86 -20.10 12.60
N ALA A 621 9.98 -20.75 13.35
CA ALA A 621 10.15 -22.14 13.76
C ALA A 621 8.86 -22.96 13.75
N ALA A 622 9.03 -24.28 13.89
CA ALA A 622 7.92 -25.21 14.04
C ALA A 622 7.36 -25.18 15.47
N GLY A 623 6.04 -25.24 15.61
CA GLY A 623 5.36 -25.45 16.89
C GLY A 623 5.50 -26.88 17.43
N GLY A 624 5.20 -27.09 18.71
CA GLY A 624 5.25 -28.38 19.39
C GLY A 624 6.40 -28.53 20.39
N SER A 625 6.25 -29.49 21.32
CA SER A 625 7.19 -29.71 22.44
C SER A 625 8.61 -30.03 21.96
N GLY A 626 9.60 -29.24 22.41
CA GLY A 626 11.02 -29.42 22.08
C GLY A 626 11.57 -28.48 20.99
N SER A 627 10.75 -27.56 20.48
CA SER A 627 11.14 -26.52 19.53
C SER A 627 11.52 -25.19 20.21
N SER A 628 12.12 -24.25 19.47
CA SER A 628 12.27 -22.84 19.90
C SER A 628 10.94 -22.13 20.15
N CYS A 629 9.83 -22.73 19.70
CA CYS A 629 8.47 -22.32 19.99
C CYS A 629 7.92 -22.83 21.33
N GLY A 630 8.67 -23.64 22.07
CA GLY A 630 8.26 -24.14 23.39
C GLY A 630 7.05 -25.09 23.30
N SER A 631 6.00 -24.84 24.10
CA SER A 631 4.76 -25.63 24.10
C SER A 631 3.67 -25.12 23.15
N LYS A 632 3.98 -24.12 22.31
CA LYS A 632 3.02 -23.50 21.40
C LYS A 632 2.59 -24.45 20.28
N THR A 633 1.33 -24.39 19.85
CA THR A 633 0.75 -25.27 18.82
C THR A 633 1.14 -24.87 17.40
N GLY A 634 1.43 -23.58 17.18
CA GLY A 634 1.73 -23.00 15.87
C GLY A 634 0.48 -22.66 15.05
N ALA A 635 0.61 -21.68 14.15
CA ALA A 635 -0.46 -21.28 13.24
C ALA A 635 -0.83 -22.41 12.28
N LEU A 636 -2.13 -22.51 11.94
CA LEU A 636 -2.71 -23.64 11.19
C LEU A 636 -2.26 -23.70 9.75
#